data_AF-A0A1H7SG01-F1
#
_entry.id   AF-A0A1H7SG01-F1
#
_cell.length_a   1.000
_cell.length_b   1.000
_cell.length_c   1.000
_cell.angle_alpha   90.00
_cell.angle_beta   90.00
_cell.angle_gamma   90.00
#
_symmetry.space_group_name_H-M   'P 1'
#
loop_
_entity.id
_entity.type
_entity.pdbx_description
1 polymer ?
#
loop_
_entity_poly.entity_id
_entity_poly.type
_entity_poly.pdbx_seq_one_letter_code
_entity_poly.pdbx_strand_id
1 'polypeptide(L)'
;MEARIVKLEDSSTAIRERLANIEARLDQTATKADLAALEARMQKGFADVIKWIIGITIVLTATSVTVMTFVLNNATPKAPPPALQPIVIYAQPSPSK
;
A
#
# COMPACT_ATOMS: atom_id res chain seq x y z
N MET A 1 24.82 30.06 -65.28
CA MET A 1 25.55 29.60 -64.07
C MET A 1 24.80 30.03 -62.80
N GLU A 2 24.32 31.27 -62.77
CA GLU A 2 23.56 31.87 -61.65
C GLU A 2 22.30 31.11 -61.23
N ALA A 3 21.51 30.58 -62.17
CA ALA A 3 20.30 29.80 -61.85
C ALA A 3 20.58 28.55 -61.00
N ARG A 4 21.76 27.94 -61.12
CA ARG A 4 22.14 26.80 -60.27
C ARG A 4 22.55 27.26 -58.87
N ILE A 5 23.13 28.46 -58.76
CA ILE A 5 23.54 29.07 -57.49
C ILE A 5 22.28 29.44 -56.69
N VAL A 6 21.32 30.11 -57.30
CA VAL A 6 20.03 30.44 -56.66
C VAL A 6 19.32 29.18 -56.16
N LYS A 7 19.26 28.13 -56.99
CA LYS A 7 18.66 26.84 -56.58
C LYS A 7 19.41 26.19 -55.41
N LEU A 8 20.72 26.34 -55.34
CA LEU A 8 21.55 25.87 -54.23
C LEU A 8 21.29 26.67 -52.94
N GLU A 9 21.13 27.99 -53.05
CA GLU A 9 20.80 28.88 -51.92
C GLU A 9 19.40 28.57 -51.36
N ASP A 10 18.41 28.38 -52.22
CA ASP A 10 17.06 27.95 -51.83
C ASP A 10 17.09 26.58 -51.15
N SER A 11 17.83 25.63 -51.73
CA SER A 11 17.97 24.28 -51.15
C SER A 11 18.69 24.31 -49.80
N SER A 12 19.72 25.15 -49.66
CA SER A 12 20.45 25.36 -48.40
C SER A 12 19.54 25.94 -47.32
N THR A 13 18.71 26.92 -47.68
CA THR A 13 17.75 27.54 -46.78
C THR A 13 16.70 26.53 -46.31
N ALA A 14 16.13 25.75 -47.24
CA ALA A 14 15.16 24.70 -46.92
C ALA A 14 15.77 23.60 -46.03
N ILE A 15 17.03 23.22 -46.24
CA ILE A 15 17.73 22.24 -45.38
C ILE A 15 17.90 22.78 -43.97
N ARG A 16 18.33 24.04 -43.82
CA ARG A 16 18.49 24.69 -42.50
C ARG A 16 17.17 24.73 -41.73
N GLU A 17 16.08 25.08 -42.39
CA GLU A 17 14.74 25.12 -41.78
C GLU A 17 14.30 23.72 -41.30
N ARG A 18 14.52 22.69 -42.13
CA ARG A 18 14.20 21.30 -41.76
C ARG A 18 15.05 20.79 -40.60
N LEU A 19 16.34 21.14 -40.57
CA LEU A 19 17.23 20.80 -39.46
C LEU A 19 16.78 21.47 -38.17
N ALA A 20 16.45 22.77 -38.19
CA ALA A 20 15.95 23.49 -37.03
C ALA A 20 14.64 22.87 -36.49
N ASN A 21 13.74 22.46 -37.38
CA ASN A 21 12.50 21.78 -36.98
C ASN A 21 12.77 20.38 -36.39
N ILE A 22 13.72 19.62 -36.95
CA ILE A 22 14.12 18.32 -36.41
C ILE A 22 14.74 18.47 -35.03
N GLU A 23 15.62 19.46 -34.84
CA GLU A 23 16.28 19.75 -33.56
C GLU A 23 15.24 20.13 -32.48
N ALA A 24 14.29 21.01 -32.82
CA ALA A 24 13.19 21.37 -31.92
C ALA A 24 12.30 20.18 -31.53
N ARG A 25 12.11 19.21 -32.43
CA ARG A 25 11.35 17.97 -32.15
C ARG A 25 12.16 16.93 -31.40
N LEU A 26 13.48 16.94 -31.54
CA LEU A 26 14.39 16.03 -30.84
C LEU A 26 14.43 16.37 -29.34
N ASP A 27 14.41 17.66 -28.98
CA ASP A 27 14.28 18.12 -27.60
C ASP A 27 12.96 17.69 -26.93
N GLN A 28 11.90 17.49 -27.73
CA GLN A 28 10.61 17.00 -27.25
C GLN A 28 10.56 15.47 -27.08
N THR A 29 11.61 14.76 -27.51
CA THR A 29 11.65 13.30 -27.43
C THR A 29 12.21 12.87 -26.08
N ALA A 30 11.43 12.07 -25.34
CA ALA A 30 11.90 11.48 -24.09
C ALA A 30 13.21 10.71 -24.32
N THR A 31 14.25 11.10 -23.61
CA THR A 31 15.55 10.44 -23.71
C THR A 31 15.51 9.12 -22.95
N LYS A 32 16.46 8.23 -23.23
CA LYS A 32 16.63 6.99 -22.44
C LYS A 32 16.84 7.28 -20.94
N ALA A 33 17.44 8.43 -20.62
CA ALA A 33 17.63 8.86 -19.24
C ALA A 33 16.29 9.21 -18.57
N ASP A 34 15.36 9.86 -19.28
CA ASP A 34 14.02 10.17 -18.76
C ASP A 34 13.22 8.89 -18.49
N LEU A 35 13.33 7.89 -19.36
CA LEU A 35 12.70 6.59 -19.16
C LEU A 35 13.28 5.85 -17.94
N ALA A 36 14.61 5.84 -17.78
CA ALA A 36 15.25 5.24 -16.61
C ALA A 36 14.87 5.95 -15.30
N ALA A 37 14.78 7.29 -15.33
CA ALA A 37 14.34 8.07 -14.19
C ALA A 37 12.86 7.81 -13.85
N LEU A 38 12.01 7.65 -14.87
CA LEU A 38 10.60 7.28 -14.70
C LEU A 38 10.46 5.88 -14.09
N GLU A 39 11.22 4.90 -14.58
CA GLU A 39 11.24 3.54 -14.05
C GLU A 39 11.66 3.51 -12.58
N ALA A 40 12.74 4.21 -12.22
CA ALA A 40 13.19 4.32 -10.84
C ALA A 40 12.14 4.97 -9.93
N ARG A 41 11.46 6.02 -10.40
CA ARG A 41 10.35 6.66 -9.67
C ARG A 41 9.16 5.72 -9.50
N MET A 42 8.81 4.96 -10.54
CA MET A 42 7.75 3.95 -10.47
C MET A 42 8.09 2.86 -9.46
N GLN A 43 9.29 2.28 -9.52
CA GLN A 43 9.73 1.23 -8.59
C GLN A 43 9.67 1.72 -7.14
N LYS A 44 10.15 2.95 -6.88
CA LYS A 44 10.05 3.56 -5.55
C LYS A 44 8.59 3.75 -5.12
N GLY A 45 7.74 4.27 -6.01
CA GLY A 45 6.32 4.48 -5.73
C GLY A 45 5.60 3.17 -5.39
N PHE A 46 5.86 2.09 -6.15
CA PHE A 46 5.30 0.77 -5.88
C PHE A 46 5.80 0.22 -4.53
N ALA A 47 7.08 0.37 -4.21
CA ALA A 47 7.62 -0.08 -2.94
C ALA A 47 6.97 0.65 -1.75
N ASP A 48 6.79 1.97 -1.84
CA ASP A 48 6.12 2.76 -0.80
C ASP A 48 4.65 2.34 -0.64
N VAL A 49 3.92 2.11 -1.73
CA VAL A 49 2.54 1.63 -1.69
C VAL A 49 2.45 0.25 -1.04
N ILE A 50 3.31 -0.69 -1.45
CA ILE A 50 3.33 -2.05 -0.89
C ILE A 50 3.61 -2.00 0.62
N LYS A 51 4.58 -1.19 1.05
CA LYS A 51 4.90 -1.02 2.47
C LYS A 51 3.68 -0.57 3.27
N TRP A 52 2.92 0.42 2.78
CA TRP A 52 1.72 0.90 3.46
C TRP A 52 0.58 -0.12 3.45
N ILE A 53 0.39 -0.85 2.35
CA ILE A 53 -0.61 -1.93 2.26
C ILE A 53 -0.31 -3.01 3.30
N ILE A 54 0.94 -3.45 3.41
CA ILE A 54 1.35 -4.45 4.40
C ILE A 54 1.11 -3.92 5.82
N GLY A 55 1.48 -2.66 6.09
CA GLY A 55 1.25 -2.02 7.37
C GLY A 55 -0.24 -1.99 7.77
N ILE A 56 -1.12 -1.56 6.88
CA ILE A 56 -2.57 -1.53 7.11
C ILE A 56 -3.13 -2.94 7.32
N THR A 57 -2.68 -3.90 6.51
CA THR A 57 -3.14 -5.30 6.60
C THR A 57 -2.83 -5.89 7.97
N ILE A 58 -1.61 -5.71 8.48
CA ILE A 58 -1.22 -6.19 9.81
C ILE A 58 -2.11 -5.58 10.91
N VAL A 59 -2.33 -4.26 10.85
CA VAL A 59 -3.16 -3.56 11.83
C VAL A 59 -4.61 -4.05 11.78
N LEU A 60 -5.18 -4.23 10.59
CA LEU A 60 -6.54 -4.74 10.42
C LEU A 60 -6.68 -6.18 10.92
N THR A 61 -5.71 -7.05 10.63
CA THR A 61 -5.71 -8.42 11.13
C THR A 61 -5.65 -8.46 12.66
N ALA A 62 -4.73 -7.71 13.27
CA ALA A 62 -4.61 -7.63 14.73
C ALA A 62 -5.89 -7.09 15.38
N THR A 63 -6.49 -6.07 14.78
CA THR A 63 -7.75 -5.48 15.26
C THR A 63 -8.89 -6.49 15.17
N SER A 64 -9.03 -7.20 14.04
CA SER A 64 -10.05 -8.22 13.84
C SER A 64 -9.96 -9.35 14.87
N VAL A 65 -8.75 -9.87 15.09
CA VAL A 65 -8.51 -10.92 16.11
C VAL A 65 -8.86 -10.40 17.50
N THR A 66 -8.46 -9.19 17.84
CA THR A 66 -8.75 -8.56 19.15
C THR A 66 -10.26 -8.43 19.38
N VAL A 67 -10.99 -7.95 18.37
CA VAL A 67 -12.45 -7.82 18.43
C VAL A 67 -13.11 -9.19 18.60
N MET A 68 -12.68 -10.19 17.83
CA MET A 68 -13.21 -11.56 17.94
C MET A 68 -13.00 -12.14 19.33
N THR A 69 -11.80 -11.99 19.90
CA THR A 69 -11.49 -12.46 21.26
C THR A 69 -12.33 -11.73 22.31
N PHE A 70 -12.48 -10.42 22.20
CA PHE A 70 -13.29 -9.63 23.13
C PHE A 70 -14.77 -10.05 23.10
N VAL A 71 -15.32 -10.22 21.90
CA VAL A 71 -16.70 -10.68 21.71
C VAL A 71 -16.89 -12.06 22.32
N LEU A 72 -16.00 -13.02 22.04
CA LEU A 72 -16.10 -14.39 22.57
C LEU A 72 -15.97 -14.44 24.11
N ASN A 73 -15.06 -13.65 24.68
CA ASN A 73 -14.86 -13.60 26.13
C ASN A 73 -16.02 -12.92 26.88
N ASN A 74 -16.81 -12.09 26.20
CA ASN A 74 -17.93 -11.37 26.79
C ASN A 74 -19.32 -11.92 26.39
N ALA A 75 -19.39 -12.83 25.40
CA ALA A 75 -20.66 -13.40 24.92
C ALA A 75 -21.22 -14.53 25.80
N THR A 76 -20.44 -15.11 26.71
CA THR A 76 -20.92 -16.13 27.65
C THR A 76 -21.33 -15.49 28.98
N PRO A 77 -22.56 -15.73 29.48
CA PRO A 77 -22.96 -15.29 30.81
C PRO A 77 -22.01 -15.89 31.85
N LYS A 78 -21.39 -15.04 32.67
CA LYS A 78 -20.59 -15.50 33.81
C LYS A 78 -21.49 -16.38 34.68
N ALA A 79 -21.08 -17.63 34.88
CA ALA A 79 -21.82 -18.59 35.70
C ALA A 79 -22.13 -17.96 37.07
N PRO A 80 -23.35 -18.13 37.60
CA PRO A 80 -23.68 -17.67 38.95
C PRO A 80 -22.62 -18.19 39.92
N PRO A 81 -22.13 -17.36 40.86
CA PRO A 81 -21.20 -17.83 41.88
C PRO A 81 -21.78 -19.09 42.54
N PRO A 82 -20.96 -20.13 42.78
CA PRO A 82 -21.45 -21.38 43.34
C PRO A 82 -22.25 -21.09 44.59
N ALA A 83 -23.53 -21.49 44.59
CA ALA A 83 -24.40 -21.31 45.73
C ALA A 83 -23.71 -21.94 46.95
N LEU A 84 -23.57 -21.17 48.03
CA LEU A 84 -23.09 -21.67 49.32
C LEU A 84 -24.02 -22.81 49.73
N GLN A 85 -23.53 -24.04 49.59
CA GLN A 85 -24.29 -25.22 49.96
C GLN A 85 -24.42 -25.21 51.50
N PRO A 86 -25.63 -25.32 52.07
CA PRO A 86 -25.80 -25.31 53.51
C PRO A 86 -25.00 -26.45 54.16
N ILE A 87 -24.13 -26.12 55.11
CA ILE A 87 -23.45 -27.11 55.95
C ILE A 87 -24.51 -27.81 56.79
N VAL A 88 -24.78 -29.08 56.49
CA VAL A 88 -25.66 -29.93 57.29
C VAL A 88 -24.85 -30.47 58.46
N ILE A 89 -25.05 -29.91 59.66
CA ILE A 89 -24.51 -30.45 60.90
C ILE A 89 -25.45 -31.57 61.35
N TYR A 90 -25.02 -32.82 61.23
CA TYR A 90 -25.69 -33.93 61.88
C TYR A 90 -25.45 -33.82 63.39
N ALA A 91 -26.48 -33.49 64.17
CA ALA A 91 -26.44 -33.62 65.62
C ALA A 91 -26.33 -35.12 65.94
N GLN A 92 -25.13 -35.57 66.29
CA GLN A 92 -24.93 -36.92 66.79
C GLN A 92 -25.71 -37.05 68.11
N PRO A 93 -26.63 -38.02 68.27
CA PRO A 93 -27.39 -38.15 69.50
C PRO A 93 -26.45 -38.51 70.66
N SER A 94 -26.63 -37.80 71.78
CA SER A 94 -25.87 -38.01 73.02
C SER A 94 -26.04 -39.45 73.49
N PRO A 95 -24.94 -40.16 73.83
CA PRO A 95 -25.03 -41.53 74.31
C PRO A 95 -25.78 -41.57 75.64
N SER A 96 -26.84 -42.37 75.68
CA SER A 96 -27.64 -42.66 76.87
C SER A 96 -26.86 -43.55 77.83
N LYS A 97 -26.74 -43.11 79.10
CA LYS A 97 -26.45 -43.98 80.24
C LYS A 97 -27.75 -44.39 80.91
#